data_AF-A0A941UR41-F1
#
_entry.id   AF-A0A941UR41-F1
#
_cell.length_a   1.000
_cell.length_b   1.000
_cell.length_c   1.000
_cell.angle_alpha   90.00
_cell.angle_beta   90.00
_cell.angle_gamma   90.00
#
_symmetry.space_group_name_H-M   'P 1'
#
loop_
_entity.id
_entity.type
_entity.pdbx_description
1 polymer ?
#
loop_
_entity_poly.entity_id
_entity_poly.type
_entity_poly.pdbx_seq_one_letter_code
_entity_poly.pdbx_strand_id
1 'polypeptide(L)'
;MFSRFFIERPIFSVVLALVITIAGLVAMAKLPIAQYPQITPIQIQVTATYPGANASLVAQNVGAPIEQQVNGANNMIYMSSTSSST
;
A
#
# COMPACT_ATOMS: atom_id res chain seq x y z
N MET A 1 -41.54 1.75 18.17
CA MET A 1 -41.15 1.89 19.59
C MET A 1 -39.81 2.63 19.76
N PHE A 2 -38.80 2.41 18.90
CA PHE A 2 -37.50 3.09 18.96
C PHE A 2 -37.55 4.63 18.81
N SER A 3 -38.26 5.16 17.80
CA SER A 3 -38.31 6.62 17.59
C SER A 3 -39.01 7.41 18.71
N ARG A 4 -39.89 6.78 19.50
CA ARG A 4 -40.61 7.50 20.57
C ARG A 4 -39.66 7.96 21.68
N PHE A 5 -38.63 7.17 21.98
CA PHE A 5 -37.59 7.50 22.95
C PHE A 5 -36.78 8.75 22.54
N PHE A 6 -36.46 8.89 21.25
CA PHE A 6 -35.74 10.05 20.72
C PHE A 6 -36.63 11.31 20.62
N ILE A 7 -37.94 11.14 20.43
CA ILE A 7 -38.93 12.24 20.38
C ILE A 7 -39.25 12.76 21.79
N GLU A 8 -39.45 11.86 22.77
CA GLU A 8 -39.76 12.23 24.16
C GLU A 8 -38.55 12.82 24.91
N ARG A 9 -37.31 12.58 24.43
CA ARG A 9 -36.08 13.13 25.02
C ARG A 9 -35.26 13.93 23.99
N PRO A 10 -35.71 15.15 23.61
CA PRO A 10 -35.06 15.94 22.57
C PRO A 10 -33.60 16.32 22.92
N ILE A 11 -33.29 16.54 24.20
CA ILE A 11 -31.92 16.86 24.65
C ILE A 11 -30.97 15.69 24.36
N PHE A 12 -31.39 14.45 24.61
CA PHE A 12 -30.56 13.27 24.36
C PHE A 12 -30.28 13.09 22.87
N SER A 13 -31.29 13.28 22.03
CA SER A 13 -31.17 13.18 20.57
C SER A 13 -30.20 14.21 20.00
N VAL A 14 -30.25 15.45 20.49
CA VAL A 14 -29.33 16.53 20.05
C VAL A 14 -27.90 16.24 20.48
N VAL A 15 -27.69 15.78 21.72
CA VAL A 15 -26.34 15.41 22.19
C VAL A 15 -25.77 14.27 21.36
N LEU A 16 -26.57 13.24 21.05
CA LEU A 16 -26.11 12.12 20.22
C LEU A 16 -25.73 12.58 18.81
N ALA A 17 -26.55 13.43 18.18
CA ALA A 17 -26.25 14.01 16.88
C ALA A 17 -24.92 14.80 16.92
N LEU A 18 -24.74 15.62 17.96
CA LEU A 18 -23.54 16.43 18.14
C LEU A 18 -22.28 15.59 18.35
N VAL A 19 -22.37 14.50 19.12
CA VAL A 19 -21.26 13.54 19.28
C VAL A 19 -20.87 12.91 17.93
N ILE A 20 -21.84 12.49 17.12
CA ILE A 20 -21.60 11.90 15.80
C ILE A 20 -20.96 12.95 14.87
N THR A 21 -21.46 14.18 14.86
CA THR A 21 -20.90 15.26 14.03
C THR A 21 -19.46 15.58 14.40
N ILE A 22 -19.14 15.70 15.71
CA ILE A 22 -17.78 15.99 16.17
C ILE A 22 -16.85 14.81 15.85
N ALA A 23 -17.28 13.57 16.08
CA ALA A 23 -16.50 12.39 15.73
C ALA A 23 -16.20 12.32 14.22
N GLY A 24 -17.18 12.65 13.38
CA GLY A 24 -17.00 12.77 11.94
C GLY A 24 -15.98 13.85 11.54
N LEU A 25 -16.05 15.03 12.18
CA LEU A 25 -15.12 16.13 11.92
C LEU A 25 -13.67 15.77 12.29
N VAL A 26 -13.47 15.11 13.43
CA VAL A 26 -12.16 14.60 13.86
C VAL A 26 -11.65 13.52 12.90
N ALA A 27 -12.52 12.61 12.45
CA ALA A 27 -12.16 11.58 11.48
C ALA A 27 -11.75 12.19 10.13
N MET A 28 -12.45 13.22 9.64
CA MET A 28 -12.07 13.92 8.40
C MET A 28 -10.69 14.54 8.49
N ALA A 29 -10.32 15.13 9.64
CA ALA A 29 -8.99 15.70 9.83
C ALA A 29 -7.89 14.64 9.94
N LYS A 30 -8.21 13.42 10.38
CA LYS A 30 -7.25 12.32 10.54
C LYS A 30 -7.15 11.40 9.33
N LEU A 31 -8.11 11.42 8.42
CA LEU A 31 -8.07 10.57 7.23
C LEU A 31 -6.97 11.07 6.27
N PRO A 32 -6.04 10.21 5.85
CA PRO A 32 -5.06 10.57 4.85
C PRO A 32 -5.77 10.82 3.51
N ILE A 33 -5.51 11.98 2.93
CA ILE A 33 -6.05 12.36 1.62
C ILE A 33 -5.11 11.79 0.56
N ALA A 34 -5.56 10.77 -0.16
CA ALA A 34 -4.86 10.19 -1.30
C ALA A 34 -5.66 10.41 -2.58
N GLN A 35 -5.02 10.83 -3.68
CA GLN A 35 -5.69 11.05 -4.97
C GLN A 35 -6.16 9.74 -5.62
N TYR A 36 -5.43 8.65 -5.37
CA TYR A 36 -5.78 7.31 -5.78
C TYR A 36 -5.53 6.36 -4.61
N PRO A 37 -6.35 5.31 -4.42
CA PRO A 37 -5.97 4.21 -3.55
C PRO A 37 -4.66 3.59 -4.05
N GLN A 38 -3.89 2.97 -3.15
CA GLN A 38 -2.66 2.27 -3.51
C GLN A 38 -3.00 1.01 -4.33
N ILE A 39 -3.23 1.21 -5.64
CA ILE A 39 -3.49 0.16 -6.62
C ILE A 39 -2.20 -0.30 -7.31
N THR A 40 -1.09 0.41 -7.09
CA THR A 40 0.21 0.02 -7.63
C THR A 40 0.70 -1.20 -6.87
N PRO A 41 1.07 -2.30 -7.57
CA PRO A 41 1.70 -3.44 -6.94
C PRO A 41 2.93 -2.99 -6.15
N ILE A 42 3.18 -3.62 -4.99
CA ILE A 42 4.44 -3.42 -4.27
C ILE A 42 5.60 -3.84 -5.18
N GLN A 43 6.57 -2.97 -5.36
CA GLN A 43 7.75 -3.24 -6.19
C GLN A 43 8.95 -3.43 -5.27
N ILE A 44 9.65 -4.56 -5.44
CA ILE A 44 10.91 -4.83 -4.75
C ILE A 44 12.02 -4.63 -5.78
N GLN A 45 12.94 -3.72 -5.52
CA GLN A 45 14.07 -3.43 -6.39
C GLN A 45 15.34 -4.06 -5.82
N VAL A 46 16.01 -4.90 -6.63
CA VAL A 46 17.30 -5.51 -6.30
C VAL A 46 18.34 -4.95 -7.26
N THR A 47 19.34 -4.27 -6.72
CA THR A 47 20.45 -3.70 -7.50
C THR A 47 21.73 -4.43 -7.15
N ALA A 48 22.42 -4.97 -8.15
CA ALA A 48 23.72 -5.60 -8.01
C ALA A 48 24.68 -5.02 -9.06
N THR A 49 25.91 -4.75 -8.66
CA THR A 49 26.94 -4.15 -9.52
C THR A 49 28.09 -5.13 -9.68
N TYR A 50 28.46 -5.43 -10.92
CA TYR A 50 29.61 -6.28 -11.23
C TYR A 50 30.48 -5.59 -12.30
N PRO A 51 31.44 -4.75 -11.86
CA PRO A 51 32.22 -3.88 -12.75
C PRO A 51 33.15 -4.70 -13.66
N GLY A 52 33.25 -4.29 -14.93
CA GLY A 52 34.16 -4.90 -15.90
C GLY A 52 33.65 -6.20 -16.54
N ALA A 53 32.37 -6.54 -16.39
CA ALA A 53 31.77 -7.67 -17.10
C ALA A 53 30.76 -7.24 -18.17
N ASN A 54 30.73 -8.03 -19.23
CA ASN A 54 29.73 -7.91 -20.27
C ASN A 54 28.32 -8.16 -19.70
N ALA A 55 27.31 -7.49 -20.26
CA ALA A 55 25.92 -7.62 -19.82
C ALA A 55 25.43 -9.08 -19.77
N SER A 56 25.90 -9.93 -20.70
CA SER A 56 25.59 -11.37 -20.72
C SER A 56 26.18 -12.13 -19.53
N LEU A 57 27.39 -11.77 -19.08
CA LEU A 57 28.04 -12.40 -17.93
C LEU A 57 27.38 -11.98 -16.61
N VAL A 58 26.96 -10.72 -16.49
CA VAL A 58 26.21 -10.22 -15.32
C VAL A 58 24.84 -10.89 -15.24
N ALA A 59 24.13 -11.05 -16.36
CA ALA A 59 22.85 -11.74 -16.38
C ALA A 59 22.97 -13.20 -15.91
N GLN A 60 23.99 -13.93 -16.36
CA GLN A 60 24.15 -15.35 -16.00
C GLN A 60 24.71 -15.57 -14.60
N ASN A 61 25.68 -14.77 -14.14
CA ASN A 61 26.36 -15.02 -12.87
C ASN A 61 25.76 -14.26 -11.69
N VAL A 62 25.01 -13.18 -11.94
CA VAL A 62 24.40 -12.35 -10.89
C VAL A 62 22.88 -12.34 -11.01
N GLY A 63 22.34 -12.16 -12.23
CA GLY A 63 20.90 -12.18 -12.49
C GLY A 63 20.27 -13.54 -12.15
N ALA A 64 20.71 -14.62 -12.81
CA ALA A 64 20.14 -15.96 -12.65
C ALA A 64 20.07 -16.47 -11.20
N PRO A 65 21.12 -16.36 -10.35
CA PRO A 65 21.01 -16.80 -8.96
C PRO A 65 20.06 -15.94 -8.13
N ILE A 66 19.98 -14.63 -8.38
CA ILE A 66 19.02 -13.75 -7.69
C ILE A 66 17.59 -14.13 -8.09
N GLU A 67 17.34 -14.33 -9.38
CA GLU A 67 16.02 -14.75 -9.87
C GLU A 67 15.60 -16.09 -9.27
N GLN A 68 16.49 -17.06 -9.20
CA GLN A 68 16.19 -18.38 -8.64
C GLN A 68 15.86 -18.33 -7.13
N GLN A 69 16.46 -17.41 -6.39
CA GLN A 69 16.20 -17.20 -4.96
C GLN A 69 14.94 -16.36 -4.69
N VAL A 70 14.61 -15.44 -5.59
CA VAL A 70 13.42 -14.57 -5.49
C VAL A 70 12.18 -15.25 -6.08
N ASN A 71 12.36 -16.25 -6.95
CA ASN A 71 11.29 -17.07 -7.49
C ASN A 71 10.58 -17.85 -6.37
N GLY A 72 9.27 -17.66 -6.23
CA GLY A 72 8.47 -18.21 -5.14
C GLY A 72 8.21 -17.23 -3.99
N ALA A 73 8.63 -15.96 -4.11
CA ALA A 73 8.25 -14.92 -3.16
C ALA A 73 6.72 -14.75 -3.08
N ASN A 74 6.21 -14.57 -1.85
CA ASN A 74 4.77 -14.44 -1.60
C ASN A 74 4.17 -13.28 -2.40
N ASN A 75 3.07 -13.56 -3.13
CA ASN A 75 2.26 -12.57 -3.82
C ASN A 75 2.99 -11.80 -4.96
N MET A 76 3.99 -12.43 -5.58
CA MET A 76 4.71 -11.89 -6.74
C MET A 76 3.92 -12.11 -8.04
N ILE A 77 3.67 -11.04 -8.81
CA ILE A 77 2.91 -11.10 -10.08
C ILE A 77 3.86 -11.23 -11.27
N TYR A 78 4.93 -10.42 -11.29
CA TYR A 78 5.97 -10.43 -12.32
C TYR A 78 7.32 -10.00 -11.73
N MET A 79 8.40 -10.45 -12.36
CA MET A 79 9.77 -10.01 -12.12
C MET A 79 10.41 -9.66 -13.46
N SER A 80 11.12 -8.54 -13.52
CA SER A 80 11.85 -8.11 -14.72
C SER A 80 13.26 -7.73 -14.32
N SER A 81 14.25 -8.37 -14.94
CA SER A 81 15.67 -8.11 -14.72
C SER A 81 16.27 -7.41 -15.94
N THR A 82 16.88 -6.24 -15.73
CA THR A 82 17.62 -5.53 -16.77
C THR A 82 19.09 -5.53 -16.40
N SER A 83 19.96 -6.00 -17.30
CA SER A 83 21.42 -5.97 -17.11
C SER A 83 22.05 -5.01 -18.11
N SER A 84 22.80 -4.03 -17.60
CA SER A 84 23.52 -3.05 -18.40
C SER A 84 25.03 -3.29 -18.29
N SER A 85 25.75 -3.22 -19.40
CA SER A 85 27.22 -3.21 -19.39
C SER A 85 27.70 -1.83 -18.94
N THR A 86 28.49 -1.77 -17.87
CA THR A 86 29.26 -0.58 -17.45
C THR A 86 30.75 -0.89 -17.57
#